data_AF-A0A8D8BIR5-F1
#
_entry.id   AF-A0A8D8BIR5-F1
#
_cell.length_a   1.000
_cell.length_b   1.000
_cell.length_c   1.000
_cell.angle_alpha   90.00
_cell.angle_beta   90.00
_cell.angle_gamma   90.00
#
_symmetry.space_group_name_H-M   'P 1'
#
loop_
_entity.id
_entity.type
_entity.pdbx_description
1 polymer ?
#
loop_
_entity_poly.entity_id
_entity_poly.type
_entity_poly.pdbx_seq_one_letter_code
_entity_poly.pdbx_strand_id
1 'polypeptide(L)'
;MSEATPDDMWTPFKHLFNSIESFLVTPAAGQQQEQNVASLDALLRKHKQNFSTLLRNPPKNGKSREAIRQGITEGITLPEFGHTILSKDLVDESVILSDMYDLNELIVLELLCTAQQQMPNHPGLPRGLVAVLLYYDGRKSLVASLKELFQARAGVSWCTDAPQEITQLITAYTDGLVADGLLDKIVDLLGELDVTKELDVLTTNRALGPPKHHRQVLDLFEEIRVLLATCLFNWAAQCGLPKGTTVKLIRYLAKYKSTVSSGGIDNVTLALQMALMYALDMSVIQRREDGEDVVKRLPMVRDGEFIETVMETLSASWECEGLRSVSLFTFGLAIATLRLAPQNMYSNTARIIDQDELLVDAAIQGRVFDFIHYTLLENEVLFRTEFYYRRMHVLFTD
;
A
#
# COMPACT_ATOMS: atom_id res chain seq x y z
N MET A 1 18.32 -24.87 18.28
CA MET A 1 18.91 -23.51 18.23
C MET A 1 18.19 -22.81 17.10
N SER A 2 17.32 -21.83 17.40
CA SER A 2 16.72 -21.01 16.36
C SER A 2 17.84 -20.23 15.68
N GLU A 3 18.06 -20.42 14.38
CA GLU A 3 18.94 -19.54 13.61
C GLU A 3 18.44 -18.11 13.82
N ALA A 4 19.34 -17.25 14.32
CA ALA A 4 19.01 -15.85 14.50
C ALA A 4 18.92 -15.24 13.09
N THR A 5 17.69 -15.02 12.60
CA THR A 5 17.48 -14.28 11.36
C THR A 5 18.15 -12.91 11.46
N PRO A 6 18.94 -12.51 10.45
CA PRO A 6 19.62 -11.23 10.46
C PRO A 6 18.59 -10.10 10.53
N ASP A 7 18.88 -9.10 11.35
CA ASP A 7 18.08 -7.91 11.55
C ASP A 7 18.48 -6.85 10.49
N ASP A 8 18.32 -7.24 9.22
CA ASP A 8 18.56 -6.41 8.05
C ASP A 8 17.23 -5.86 7.46
N MET A 9 17.33 -5.05 6.40
CA MET A 9 16.15 -4.47 5.72
C MET A 9 15.50 -5.38 4.67
N TRP A 10 15.92 -6.64 4.53
CA TRP A 10 15.47 -7.55 3.48
C TRP A 10 14.95 -8.89 4.03
N THR A 11 15.81 -9.65 4.68
CA THR A 11 15.58 -11.02 5.16
C THR A 11 14.35 -11.13 6.06
N PRO A 12 14.14 -10.26 7.08
CA PRO A 12 12.94 -10.31 7.91
C PRO A 12 11.65 -10.07 7.11
N PHE A 13 11.70 -9.21 6.10
CA PHE A 13 10.52 -8.86 5.29
C PHE A 13 10.20 -9.92 4.22
N LYS A 14 11.23 -10.57 3.65
CA LYS A 14 11.02 -11.76 2.80
C LYS A 14 10.41 -12.90 3.58
N HIS A 15 10.94 -13.17 4.76
CA HIS A 15 10.38 -14.20 5.64
C HIS A 15 8.93 -13.90 6.02
N LEU A 16 8.63 -12.65 6.40
CA LEU A 16 7.28 -12.19 6.71
C LEU A 16 6.31 -12.45 5.54
N PHE A 17 6.67 -11.99 4.34
CA PHE A 17 5.84 -12.12 3.15
C PHE A 17 5.55 -13.59 2.82
N ASN A 18 6.59 -14.40 2.70
CA ASN A 18 6.47 -15.82 2.37
C ASN A 18 5.66 -16.59 3.44
N SER A 19 5.81 -16.23 4.71
CA SER A 19 5.06 -16.85 5.80
C SER A 19 3.58 -16.51 5.71
N ILE A 20 3.23 -15.25 5.45
CA ILE A 20 1.83 -14.82 5.29
C ILE A 20 1.19 -15.56 4.12
N GLU A 21 1.84 -15.62 2.94
CA GLU A 21 1.31 -16.37 1.79
C GLU A 21 1.07 -17.85 2.14
N SER A 22 2.01 -18.47 2.86
CA SER A 22 1.87 -19.86 3.32
C SER A 22 0.66 -20.05 4.25
N PHE A 23 0.46 -19.16 5.23
CA PHE A 23 -0.68 -19.25 6.15
C PHE A 23 -2.04 -19.02 5.47
N LEU A 24 -2.08 -18.23 4.40
CA LEU A 24 -3.31 -17.95 3.65
C LEU A 24 -3.74 -19.13 2.77
N VAL A 25 -2.79 -19.91 2.24
CA VAL A 25 -3.07 -21.00 1.30
C VAL A 25 -3.14 -22.37 1.98
N THR A 26 -2.48 -22.55 3.13
CA THR A 26 -2.39 -23.87 3.79
C THR A 26 -3.72 -24.26 4.45
N PRO A 27 -4.43 -25.29 3.96
CA PRO A 27 -5.58 -25.82 4.67
C PRO A 27 -5.08 -26.61 5.88
N ALA A 28 -5.48 -26.20 7.08
CA ALA A 28 -5.20 -26.92 8.32
C ALA A 28 -6.49 -27.11 9.12
N ALA A 29 -6.54 -28.20 9.89
CA ALA A 29 -7.69 -28.54 10.73
C ALA A 29 -7.22 -28.99 12.13
N GLY A 30 -8.07 -28.79 13.13
CA GLY A 30 -7.80 -29.17 14.51
C GLY A 30 -6.56 -28.47 15.08
N GLN A 31 -5.71 -29.22 15.78
CA GLN A 31 -4.54 -28.69 16.50
C GLN A 31 -3.54 -27.94 15.59
N GLN A 32 -3.40 -28.35 14.32
CA GLN A 32 -2.50 -27.68 13.38
C GLN A 32 -2.99 -26.27 13.05
N GLN A 33 -4.30 -26.07 12.98
CA GLN A 33 -4.91 -24.77 12.70
C GLN A 33 -4.69 -23.80 13.88
N GLU A 34 -4.88 -24.29 15.10
CA GLU A 34 -4.60 -23.49 16.32
C GLU A 34 -3.12 -23.07 16.38
N GLN A 35 -2.20 -23.98 16.04
CA GLN A 35 -0.77 -23.68 15.98
C GLN A 35 -0.43 -22.66 14.88
N ASN A 36 -1.06 -22.77 13.71
CA ASN A 36 -0.87 -21.82 12.62
C ASN A 36 -1.36 -20.41 13.02
N VAL A 37 -2.55 -20.32 13.64
CA VAL A 37 -3.09 -19.05 14.16
C VAL A 37 -2.16 -18.43 15.20
N ALA A 38 -1.68 -19.21 16.17
CA ALA A 38 -0.75 -18.71 17.19
C ALA A 38 0.58 -18.23 16.59
N SER A 39 1.08 -18.96 15.59
CA SER A 39 2.34 -18.64 14.90
C SER A 39 2.22 -17.37 14.05
N LEU A 40 1.09 -17.20 13.34
CA LEU A 40 0.78 -15.98 12.61
C LEU A 40 0.62 -14.79 13.55
N ASP A 41 -0.10 -14.93 14.67
CA ASP A 41 -0.25 -13.84 15.66
C ASP A 41 1.12 -13.40 16.21
N ALA A 42 1.98 -14.35 16.58
CA ALA A 42 3.34 -14.03 17.03
C ALA A 42 4.16 -13.30 15.96
N LEU A 43 4.07 -13.73 14.70
CA LEU A 43 4.75 -13.09 13.57
C LEU A 43 4.23 -11.66 13.33
N LEU A 44 2.91 -11.46 13.32
CA LEU A 44 2.28 -10.15 13.12
C LEU A 44 2.61 -9.18 14.27
N ARG A 45 2.69 -9.68 15.51
CA ARG A 45 3.13 -8.88 16.66
C ARG A 45 4.59 -8.47 16.54
N LYS A 46 5.48 -9.37 16.13
CA LYS A 46 6.90 -9.08 15.89
C LYS A 46 7.07 -7.93 14.88
N HIS A 47 6.28 -7.93 13.81
CA HIS A 47 6.36 -6.92 12.75
C HIS A 47 5.39 -5.74 12.90
N LYS A 48 4.63 -5.63 14.00
CA LYS A 48 3.63 -4.57 14.18
C LYS A 48 4.23 -3.18 14.01
N GLN A 49 5.38 -2.91 14.63
CA GLN A 49 6.03 -1.61 14.53
C GLN A 49 6.42 -1.26 13.08
N ASN A 50 6.83 -2.25 12.27
CA ASN A 50 7.19 -2.04 10.86
C ASN A 50 5.99 -1.61 10.02
N PHE A 51 4.81 -2.17 10.28
CA PHE A 51 3.57 -1.72 9.64
C PHE A 51 3.09 -0.37 10.20
N SER A 52 3.21 -0.15 11.52
CA SER A 52 2.82 1.11 12.14
C SER A 52 3.66 2.29 11.65
N THR A 53 4.98 2.14 11.48
CA THR A 53 5.83 3.23 10.95
C THR A 53 5.85 3.29 9.44
N LEU A 54 5.58 2.15 8.77
CA LEU A 54 5.54 1.91 7.32
C LEU A 54 6.67 2.58 6.54
N LEU A 55 7.61 1.77 6.03
CA LEU A 55 8.70 2.20 5.15
C LEU A 55 9.66 3.27 5.73
N ARG A 56 9.49 3.67 6.99
CA ARG A 56 10.43 4.54 7.71
C ARG A 56 11.67 3.74 8.13
N ASN A 57 12.84 4.24 7.77
CA ASN A 57 14.11 3.64 8.16
C ASN A 57 14.36 3.80 9.67
N PRO A 58 14.90 2.77 10.35
CA PRO A 58 15.50 2.93 11.66
C PRO A 58 16.65 3.94 11.58
N PRO A 59 16.66 4.99 12.42
CA PRO A 59 17.56 6.12 12.23
C PRO A 59 19.01 5.77 12.59
N LYS A 60 19.93 6.60 12.08
CA LYS A 60 21.37 6.55 12.41
C LYS A 60 21.62 6.65 13.90
N ASN A 61 22.70 6.01 14.35
CA ASN A 61 23.11 6.04 15.75
C ASN A 61 24.63 6.19 15.87
N GLY A 62 25.08 7.25 16.55
CA GLY A 62 26.52 7.51 16.76
C GLY A 62 27.26 6.33 17.39
N LYS A 63 26.62 5.60 18.31
CA LYS A 63 27.19 4.38 18.91
C LYS A 63 27.34 3.24 17.90
N SER A 64 26.35 3.05 17.03
CA SER A 64 26.41 2.07 15.93
C SER A 64 27.55 2.40 14.97
N ARG A 65 27.70 3.69 14.62
CA ARG A 65 28.77 4.18 13.76
C ARG A 65 30.17 3.98 14.36
N GLU A 66 30.33 4.24 15.67
CA GLU A 66 31.57 3.98 16.39
C GLU A 66 31.90 2.48 16.45
N ALA A 67 30.92 1.63 16.76
CA ALA A 67 31.10 0.18 16.84
C ALA A 67 31.61 -0.43 15.52
N ILE A 68 31.07 0.00 14.39
CA ILE A 68 31.51 -0.50 13.08
C ILE A 68 32.92 -0.02 12.73
N ARG A 69 33.28 1.21 13.10
CA ARG A 69 34.66 1.71 12.93
C ARG A 69 35.66 0.94 13.78
N GLN A 70 35.29 0.61 15.02
CA GLN A 70 36.10 -0.24 15.90
C GLN A 70 36.15 -1.69 15.41
N GLY A 71 35.14 -2.15 14.66
CA GLY A 71 35.10 -3.48 14.05
C GLY A 71 36.28 -3.80 13.11
N ILE A 72 37.01 -2.80 12.62
CA ILE A 72 38.26 -3.00 11.84
C ILE A 72 39.39 -3.58 12.71
N THR A 73 39.45 -3.21 13.99
CA THR A 73 40.54 -3.59 14.90
C THR A 73 40.09 -4.60 15.96
N GLU A 74 38.95 -4.36 16.59
CA GLU A 74 38.45 -5.15 17.73
C GLU A 74 37.47 -6.24 17.30
N GLY A 75 36.97 -6.17 16.06
CA GLY A 75 35.90 -7.03 15.56
C GLY A 75 34.52 -6.67 16.13
N ILE A 76 33.47 -7.14 15.47
CA ILE A 76 32.09 -6.96 15.90
C ILE A 76 31.38 -8.32 15.95
N THR A 77 30.46 -8.49 16.90
CA THR A 77 29.63 -9.70 16.98
C THR A 77 28.33 -9.47 16.23
N LEU A 78 28.13 -10.19 15.13
CA LEU A 78 26.89 -10.19 14.36
C LEU A 78 26.04 -11.43 14.68
N PRO A 79 24.70 -11.36 14.59
CA PRO A 79 23.80 -12.48 14.92
C PRO A 79 24.08 -13.75 14.10
N GLU A 80 24.32 -13.62 12.79
CA GLU A 80 24.58 -14.76 11.90
C GLU A 80 26.05 -15.17 11.84
N PHE A 81 26.97 -14.20 11.91
CA PHE A 81 28.39 -14.43 11.62
C PHE A 81 29.25 -14.58 12.87
N GLY A 82 28.70 -14.35 14.06
CA GLY A 82 29.45 -14.30 15.30
C GLY A 82 30.49 -13.17 15.29
N HIS A 83 31.58 -13.34 16.04
CA HIS A 83 32.62 -12.33 16.16
C HIS A 83 33.51 -12.27 14.91
N THR A 84 33.48 -11.14 14.19
CA THR A 84 34.12 -10.97 12.89
C THR A 84 34.89 -9.65 12.81
N ILE A 85 36.13 -9.68 12.32
CA ILE A 85 36.90 -8.48 11.99
C ILE A 85 36.44 -7.97 10.62
N LEU A 86 36.07 -6.69 10.57
CA LEU A 86 35.54 -6.07 9.36
C LEU A 86 36.67 -5.54 8.46
N SER A 87 36.50 -5.67 7.14
CA SER A 87 37.39 -4.99 6.20
C SER A 87 37.08 -3.49 6.15
N LYS A 88 38.09 -2.69 5.83
CA LYS A 88 37.92 -1.25 5.65
C LYS A 88 36.86 -0.93 4.59
N ASP A 89 36.87 -1.64 3.46
CA ASP A 89 35.90 -1.46 2.39
C ASP A 89 34.45 -1.70 2.86
N LEU A 90 34.22 -2.72 3.69
CA LEU A 90 32.89 -3.04 4.22
C LEU A 90 32.39 -1.94 5.18
N VAL A 91 33.29 -1.40 6.00
CA VAL A 91 32.97 -0.27 6.90
C VAL A 91 32.66 0.99 6.10
N ASP A 92 33.47 1.30 5.09
CA ASP A 92 33.28 2.48 4.24
C ASP A 92 31.95 2.38 3.47
N GLU A 93 31.63 1.21 2.89
CA GLU A 93 30.33 0.96 2.24
C GLU A 93 29.15 1.10 3.22
N SER A 94 29.30 0.60 4.46
CA SER A 94 28.26 0.71 5.48
C SER A 94 27.95 2.16 5.83
N VAL A 95 29.00 3.00 5.96
CA VAL A 95 28.84 4.43 6.25
C VAL A 95 28.19 5.15 5.06
N ILE A 96 28.61 4.85 3.83
CA ILE A 96 28.03 5.45 2.61
C ILE A 96 26.54 5.15 2.51
N LEU A 97 26.13 3.89 2.61
CA LEU A 97 24.72 3.50 2.51
C LEU A 97 23.89 4.02 3.69
N SER A 98 24.47 4.03 4.90
CA SER A 98 23.84 4.64 6.07
C SER A 98 23.55 6.12 5.87
N ASP A 99 24.51 6.89 5.34
CA ASP A 99 24.33 8.31 5.08
C ASP A 99 23.38 8.58 3.90
N MET A 100 23.38 7.73 2.87
CA MET A 100 22.48 7.85 1.73
C MET A 100 21.01 7.63 2.10
N TYR A 101 20.71 6.61 2.90
CA TYR A 101 19.33 6.26 3.27
C TYR A 101 18.88 6.80 4.63
N ASP A 102 19.74 7.50 5.38
CA ASP A 102 19.52 7.82 6.79
C ASP A 102 19.13 6.57 7.61
N LEU A 103 19.91 5.50 7.43
CA LEU A 103 19.65 4.17 7.99
C LEU A 103 20.70 3.79 9.03
N ASN A 104 20.29 3.12 10.10
CA ASN A 104 21.18 2.63 11.15
C ASN A 104 22.35 1.81 10.57
N GLU A 105 23.56 2.14 11.00
CA GLU A 105 24.78 1.59 10.43
C GLU A 105 24.90 0.07 10.64
N LEU A 106 24.40 -0.49 11.76
CA LEU A 106 24.47 -1.94 12.00
C LEU A 106 23.53 -2.71 11.08
N ILE A 107 22.33 -2.17 10.85
CA ILE A 107 21.36 -2.74 9.92
C ILE A 107 21.93 -2.71 8.48
N VAL A 108 22.62 -1.63 8.13
CA VAL A 108 23.30 -1.53 6.82
C VAL A 108 24.43 -2.56 6.71
N LEU A 109 25.22 -2.75 7.76
CA LEU A 109 26.28 -3.75 7.79
C LEU A 109 25.71 -5.17 7.60
N GLU A 110 24.62 -5.51 8.31
CA GLU A 110 23.94 -6.79 8.11
C GLU A 110 23.39 -6.93 6.69
N LEU A 111 22.76 -5.88 6.14
CA LEU A 111 22.29 -5.87 4.75
C LEU A 111 23.43 -6.09 3.75
N LEU A 112 24.62 -5.52 3.98
CA LEU A 112 25.81 -5.72 3.14
C LEU A 112 26.36 -7.15 3.27
N CYS A 113 26.32 -7.74 4.46
CA CYS A 113 26.66 -9.15 4.66
C CYS A 113 25.69 -10.06 3.91
N THR A 114 24.39 -9.79 3.98
CA THR A 114 23.36 -10.49 3.20
C THR A 114 23.58 -10.29 1.71
N ALA A 115 23.90 -9.06 1.27
CA ALA A 115 24.22 -8.77 -0.12
C ALA A 115 25.44 -9.55 -0.62
N GLN A 116 26.48 -9.70 0.22
CA GLN A 116 27.65 -10.52 -0.08
C GLN A 116 27.28 -11.99 -0.34
N GLN A 117 26.37 -12.56 0.47
CA GLN A 117 25.86 -13.91 0.27
C GLN A 117 24.99 -14.02 -1.00
N GLN A 118 24.27 -12.96 -1.37
CA GLN A 118 23.38 -12.93 -2.55
C GLN A 118 24.12 -12.62 -3.86
N MET A 119 25.38 -12.18 -3.84
CA MET A 119 26.18 -11.89 -5.04
C MET A 119 26.15 -12.98 -6.13
N PRO A 120 26.17 -14.30 -5.82
CA PRO A 120 26.05 -15.35 -6.84
C PRO A 120 24.78 -15.27 -7.69
N ASN A 121 23.68 -14.74 -7.13
CA ASN A 121 22.40 -14.54 -7.83
C ASN A 121 22.38 -13.25 -8.67
N HIS A 122 23.39 -12.39 -8.52
CA HIS A 122 23.50 -11.09 -9.16
C HIS A 122 24.86 -10.94 -9.87
N PRO A 123 25.14 -11.76 -10.90
CA PRO A 123 26.45 -11.80 -11.54
C PRO A 123 26.81 -10.44 -12.17
N GLY A 124 28.04 -10.00 -11.90
CA GLY A 124 28.57 -8.73 -12.42
C GLY A 124 28.20 -7.48 -11.62
N LEU A 125 27.47 -7.62 -10.49
CA LEU A 125 27.20 -6.51 -9.59
C LEU A 125 28.12 -6.55 -8.35
N PRO A 126 28.72 -5.41 -7.93
CA PRO A 126 29.43 -5.31 -6.66
C PRO A 126 28.44 -5.36 -5.49
N ARG A 127 28.96 -5.76 -4.31
CA ARG A 127 28.19 -5.91 -3.07
C ARG A 127 27.26 -4.72 -2.76
N GLY A 128 27.78 -3.49 -2.81
CA GLY A 128 26.99 -2.29 -2.54
C GLY A 128 25.77 -2.12 -3.46
N LEU A 129 25.90 -2.45 -4.75
CA LEU A 129 24.77 -2.38 -5.70
C LEU A 129 23.75 -3.51 -5.49
N VAL A 130 24.21 -4.68 -5.03
CA VAL A 130 23.30 -5.75 -4.58
C VAL A 130 22.54 -5.30 -3.34
N ALA A 131 23.20 -4.68 -2.36
CA ALA A 131 22.54 -4.16 -1.15
C ALA A 131 21.45 -3.12 -1.49
N VAL A 132 21.69 -2.25 -2.48
CA VAL A 132 20.66 -1.32 -2.98
C VAL A 132 19.43 -2.08 -3.52
N LEU A 133 19.61 -3.16 -4.28
CA LEU A 133 18.48 -3.98 -4.75
C LEU A 133 17.73 -4.63 -3.58
N LEU A 134 18.46 -5.23 -2.63
CA LEU A 134 17.86 -5.89 -1.47
C LEU A 134 17.08 -4.90 -0.59
N TYR A 135 17.57 -3.66 -0.46
CA TYR A 135 16.87 -2.59 0.26
C TYR A 135 15.46 -2.34 -0.30
N TYR A 136 15.33 -2.14 -1.62
CA TYR A 136 14.03 -1.92 -2.24
C TYR A 136 13.18 -3.20 -2.29
N ASP A 137 13.77 -4.37 -2.57
CA ASP A 137 13.03 -5.63 -2.56
C ASP A 137 12.47 -5.97 -1.16
N GLY A 138 13.18 -5.59 -0.10
CA GLY A 138 12.73 -5.75 1.28
C GLY A 138 11.55 -4.84 1.60
N ARG A 139 11.65 -3.55 1.23
CA ARG A 139 10.53 -2.59 1.35
C ARG A 139 9.31 -3.05 0.55
N LYS A 140 9.51 -3.51 -0.68
CA LYS A 140 8.46 -4.12 -1.51
C LYS A 140 7.79 -5.28 -0.78
N SER A 141 8.58 -6.19 -0.19
CA SER A 141 8.05 -7.36 0.51
C SER A 141 7.25 -6.99 1.77
N LEU A 142 7.65 -5.93 2.49
CA LEU A 142 6.86 -5.39 3.60
C LEU A 142 5.50 -4.86 3.13
N VAL A 143 5.46 -4.07 2.05
CA VAL A 143 4.19 -3.54 1.53
C VAL A 143 3.34 -4.65 0.90
N ALA A 144 3.95 -5.60 0.20
CA ALA A 144 3.25 -6.77 -0.34
C ALA A 144 2.59 -7.59 0.78
N SER A 145 3.28 -7.77 1.91
CA SER A 145 2.71 -8.40 3.10
C SER A 145 1.46 -7.67 3.59
N LEU A 146 1.51 -6.34 3.66
CA LEU A 146 0.35 -5.53 4.04
C LEU A 146 -0.81 -5.69 3.04
N LYS A 147 -0.48 -5.70 1.74
CA LYS A 147 -1.44 -5.88 0.65
C LYS A 147 -2.17 -7.22 0.76
N GLU A 148 -1.46 -8.32 1.07
CA GLU A 148 -2.06 -9.63 1.32
C GLU A 148 -2.96 -9.63 2.55
N LEU A 149 -2.54 -9.01 3.65
CA LEU A 149 -3.38 -8.90 4.86
C LEU A 149 -4.68 -8.12 4.59
N PHE A 150 -4.62 -7.01 3.86
CA PHE A 150 -5.82 -6.26 3.45
C PHE A 150 -6.66 -7.00 2.40
N GLN A 151 -6.07 -7.88 1.59
CA GLN A 151 -6.84 -8.72 0.67
C GLN A 151 -7.55 -9.86 1.42
N ALA A 152 -6.89 -10.47 2.40
CA ALA A 152 -7.37 -11.63 3.12
C ALA A 152 -8.41 -11.34 4.21
N ARG A 153 -8.55 -10.08 4.64
CA ARG A 153 -9.54 -9.71 5.66
C ARG A 153 -10.98 -9.99 5.20
N ALA A 154 -11.88 -10.14 6.16
CA ALA A 154 -13.31 -10.17 5.87
C ALA A 154 -13.82 -8.78 5.44
N GLY A 155 -14.76 -8.75 4.49
CA GLY A 155 -15.33 -7.51 3.98
C GLY A 155 -16.47 -7.68 2.97
N VAL A 156 -16.70 -6.61 2.20
CA VAL A 156 -17.84 -6.46 1.28
C VAL A 156 -17.64 -7.14 -0.07
N SER A 157 -16.51 -6.88 -0.73
CA SER A 157 -16.36 -7.12 -2.17
C SER A 157 -15.95 -8.55 -2.51
N TRP A 158 -15.20 -9.22 -1.64
CA TRP A 158 -14.80 -10.61 -1.83
C TRP A 158 -14.52 -11.33 -0.52
N CYS A 159 -14.44 -12.66 -0.62
CA CYS A 159 -13.89 -13.53 0.40
C CYS A 159 -12.68 -14.25 -0.21
N THR A 160 -11.68 -14.56 0.62
CA THR A 160 -10.57 -15.42 0.21
C THR A 160 -10.81 -16.84 0.68
N ASP A 161 -10.04 -17.78 0.14
CA ASP A 161 -10.09 -19.19 0.57
C ASP A 161 -9.34 -19.44 1.90
N ALA A 162 -8.85 -18.37 2.55
CA ALA A 162 -8.15 -18.48 3.81
C ALA A 162 -9.07 -19.03 4.92
N PRO A 163 -8.54 -19.85 5.85
CA PRO A 163 -9.32 -20.35 6.97
C PRO A 163 -9.98 -19.25 7.81
N GLN A 164 -11.14 -19.56 8.40
CA GLN A 164 -11.95 -18.54 9.09
C GLN A 164 -11.22 -17.92 10.29
N GLU A 165 -10.50 -18.70 11.09
CA GLU A 165 -9.77 -18.19 12.26
C GLU A 165 -8.61 -17.29 11.85
N ILE A 166 -7.93 -17.61 10.75
CA ILE A 166 -6.87 -16.79 10.17
C ILE A 166 -7.46 -15.47 9.66
N THR A 167 -8.58 -15.53 8.93
CA THR A 167 -9.29 -14.35 8.46
C THR A 167 -9.73 -13.45 9.62
N GLN A 168 -10.23 -14.02 10.72
CA GLN A 168 -10.62 -13.26 11.92
C GLN A 168 -9.41 -12.58 12.58
N LEU A 169 -8.29 -13.30 12.75
CA LEU A 169 -7.05 -12.74 13.29
C LEU A 169 -6.55 -11.57 12.43
N ILE A 170 -6.49 -11.75 11.12
CA ILE A 170 -6.06 -10.72 10.16
C ILE A 170 -7.00 -9.51 10.21
N THR A 171 -8.31 -9.74 10.28
CA THR A 171 -9.31 -8.68 10.36
C THR A 171 -9.10 -7.82 11.61
N ALA A 172 -8.97 -8.45 12.80
CA ALA A 172 -8.72 -7.73 14.04
C ALA A 172 -7.37 -6.98 14.04
N TYR A 173 -6.33 -7.60 13.49
CA TYR A 173 -5.01 -6.99 13.37
C TYR A 173 -5.03 -5.75 12.47
N THR A 174 -5.63 -5.86 11.30
CA THR A 174 -5.69 -4.78 10.30
C THR A 174 -6.63 -3.64 10.75
N ASP A 175 -7.70 -3.93 11.48
CA ASP A 175 -8.53 -2.92 12.15
C ASP A 175 -7.70 -2.09 13.14
N GLY A 176 -6.82 -2.74 13.92
CA GLY A 176 -5.89 -2.04 14.82
C GLY A 176 -4.91 -1.12 14.07
N LEU A 177 -4.33 -1.59 12.97
CA LEU A 177 -3.42 -0.77 12.16
C LEU A 177 -4.12 0.47 11.56
N VAL A 178 -5.35 0.32 11.08
CA VAL A 178 -6.10 1.45 10.52
C VAL A 178 -6.57 2.41 11.60
N ALA A 179 -6.95 1.92 12.78
CA ALA A 179 -7.22 2.77 13.93
C ALA A 179 -6.00 3.63 14.32
N ASP A 180 -4.78 3.10 14.14
CA ASP A 180 -3.51 3.81 14.34
C ASP A 180 -3.14 4.77 13.17
N GLY A 181 -4.04 4.98 12.19
CA GLY A 181 -3.87 5.94 11.10
C GLY A 181 -3.04 5.44 9.91
N LEU A 182 -2.95 4.11 9.70
CA LEU A 182 -2.15 3.53 8.60
C LEU A 182 -2.57 4.02 7.21
N LEU A 183 -3.88 4.14 6.94
CA LEU A 183 -4.34 4.55 5.59
C LEU A 183 -3.91 5.96 5.23
N ASP A 184 -4.02 6.89 6.19
CA ASP A 184 -3.57 8.27 6.01
C ASP A 184 -2.06 8.35 5.76
N LYS A 185 -1.29 7.48 6.41
CA LYS A 185 0.16 7.34 6.19
C LYS A 185 0.47 6.81 4.80
N ILE A 186 -0.30 5.86 4.27
CA ILE A 186 -0.13 5.38 2.89
C ILE A 186 -0.32 6.52 1.90
N VAL A 187 -1.35 7.36 2.08
CA VAL A 187 -1.59 8.53 1.21
C VAL A 187 -0.43 9.53 1.30
N ASP A 188 0.10 9.80 2.48
CA ASP A 188 1.28 10.67 2.65
C ASP A 188 2.52 10.11 1.96
N LEU A 189 2.83 8.83 2.18
CA LEU A 189 3.97 8.16 1.57
C LEU A 189 3.92 8.19 0.04
N LEU A 190 2.74 8.02 -0.55
CA LEU A 190 2.56 8.15 -2.01
C LEU A 190 2.85 9.56 -2.53
N GLY A 191 2.75 10.59 -1.68
CA GLY A 191 3.14 11.97 -2.01
C GLY A 191 4.63 12.25 -1.80
N GLU A 192 5.28 11.47 -0.93
CA GLU A 192 6.72 11.59 -0.63
C GLU A 192 7.59 10.75 -1.60
N LEU A 193 7.07 9.61 -2.06
CA LEU A 193 7.75 8.69 -3.00
C LEU A 193 7.77 9.26 -4.42
N ASP A 194 8.75 10.14 -4.66
CA ASP A 194 9.05 10.77 -5.95
C ASP A 194 10.25 10.09 -6.61
N VAL A 195 10.01 9.49 -7.78
CA VAL A 195 11.05 8.78 -8.57
C VAL A 195 12.22 9.69 -8.93
N THR A 196 11.95 10.96 -9.22
CA THR A 196 12.99 11.93 -9.63
C THR A 196 13.91 12.23 -8.45
N LYS A 197 13.34 12.51 -7.28
CA LYS A 197 14.12 12.75 -6.06
C LYS A 197 14.93 11.52 -5.67
N GLU A 198 14.34 10.33 -5.79
CA GLU A 198 15.05 9.09 -5.49
C GLU A 198 16.23 8.85 -6.45
N LEU A 199 16.02 9.08 -7.75
CA LEU A 199 17.08 8.99 -8.76
C LEU A 199 18.21 9.98 -8.50
N ASP A 200 17.89 11.20 -8.07
CA ASP A 200 18.89 12.21 -7.73
C ASP A 200 19.75 11.75 -6.54
N VAL A 201 19.14 11.18 -5.50
CA VAL A 201 19.85 10.61 -4.34
C VAL A 201 20.76 9.46 -4.78
N LEU A 202 20.24 8.50 -5.54
CA LEU A 202 21.00 7.33 -5.99
C LEU A 202 22.15 7.72 -6.93
N THR A 203 21.92 8.68 -7.83
CA THR A 203 22.94 9.18 -8.77
C THR A 203 24.05 9.92 -8.03
N THR A 204 23.69 10.81 -7.10
CA THR A 204 24.64 11.59 -6.31
C THR A 204 25.58 10.69 -5.51
N ASN A 205 25.05 9.58 -4.98
CA ASN A 205 25.81 8.62 -4.19
C ASN A 205 26.43 7.48 -5.02
N ARG A 206 26.37 7.55 -6.37
CA ARG A 206 26.89 6.53 -7.30
C ARG A 206 26.34 5.12 -7.00
N ALA A 207 25.10 5.06 -6.55
CA ALA A 207 24.38 3.85 -6.16
C ALA A 207 23.59 3.20 -7.33
N LEU A 208 23.81 3.67 -8.57
CA LEU A 208 23.25 3.09 -9.79
C LEU A 208 24.34 2.37 -10.59
N GLY A 209 24.06 1.13 -10.94
CA GLY A 209 24.93 0.27 -11.73
C GLY A 209 24.71 0.35 -13.23
N PRO A 210 25.05 -0.74 -13.96
CA PRO A 210 24.75 -0.87 -15.38
C PRO A 210 23.25 -0.69 -15.69
N PRO A 211 22.85 -0.43 -16.95
CA PRO A 211 21.46 -0.16 -17.32
C PRO A 211 20.43 -1.17 -16.80
N LYS A 212 20.80 -2.45 -16.70
CA LYS A 212 19.95 -3.49 -16.11
C LYS A 212 19.66 -3.23 -14.63
N HIS A 213 20.68 -2.94 -13.83
CA HIS A 213 20.53 -2.64 -12.40
C HIS A 213 19.68 -1.39 -12.20
N HIS A 214 19.96 -0.34 -12.97
CA HIS A 214 19.19 0.90 -12.93
C HIS A 214 17.69 0.62 -13.17
N ARG A 215 17.36 -0.15 -14.21
CA ARG A 215 15.97 -0.56 -14.47
C ARG A 215 15.35 -1.36 -13.32
N GLN A 216 16.09 -2.32 -12.75
CA GLN A 216 15.59 -3.12 -11.63
C GLN A 216 15.24 -2.28 -10.40
N VAL A 217 16.06 -1.27 -10.08
CA VAL A 217 15.78 -0.35 -8.96
C VAL A 217 14.52 0.47 -9.24
N LEU A 218 14.37 0.99 -10.46
CA LEU A 218 13.20 1.76 -10.86
C LEU A 218 11.92 0.91 -10.85
N ASP A 219 11.99 -0.31 -11.39
CA ASP A 219 10.87 -1.25 -11.39
C ASP A 219 10.44 -1.57 -9.94
N LEU A 220 11.38 -1.85 -9.04
CA LEU A 220 11.10 -2.10 -7.61
C LEU A 220 10.46 -0.87 -6.94
N PHE A 221 10.97 0.33 -7.22
CA PHE A 221 10.43 1.56 -6.65
C PHE A 221 8.98 1.80 -7.10
N GLU A 222 8.69 1.63 -8.39
CA GLU A 222 7.34 1.79 -8.92
C GLU A 222 6.40 0.70 -8.40
N GLU A 223 6.87 -0.55 -8.29
CA GLU A 223 6.11 -1.64 -7.68
C GLU A 223 5.73 -1.35 -6.23
N ILE A 224 6.60 -0.74 -5.43
CA ILE A 224 6.28 -0.29 -4.06
C ILE A 224 5.11 0.70 -4.08
N ARG A 225 5.14 1.69 -4.99
CA ARG A 225 4.08 2.71 -5.11
C ARG A 225 2.75 2.07 -5.53
N VAL A 226 2.78 1.16 -6.51
CA VAL A 226 1.58 0.42 -6.95
C VAL A 226 1.02 -0.45 -5.82
N LEU A 227 1.87 -1.13 -5.05
CA LEU A 227 1.44 -1.93 -3.90
C LEU A 227 0.80 -1.07 -2.81
N LEU A 228 1.35 0.12 -2.51
CA LEU A 228 0.76 1.07 -1.56
C LEU A 228 -0.63 1.52 -2.01
N ALA A 229 -0.80 1.88 -3.28
CA ALA A 229 -2.12 2.24 -3.83
C ALA A 229 -3.08 1.04 -3.81
N THR A 230 -2.58 -0.16 -4.08
CA THR A 230 -3.36 -1.41 -4.01
C THR A 230 -3.81 -1.71 -2.58
N CYS A 231 -3.01 -1.41 -1.55
CA CYS A 231 -3.43 -1.51 -0.14
C CYS A 231 -4.65 -0.64 0.14
N LEU A 232 -4.63 0.64 -0.30
CA LEU A 232 -5.77 1.54 -0.14
C LEU A 232 -7.00 1.02 -0.88
N PHE A 233 -6.83 0.54 -2.11
CA PHE A 233 -7.90 -0.10 -2.88
C PHE A 233 -8.48 -1.32 -2.15
N ASN A 234 -7.63 -2.25 -1.69
CA ASN A 234 -8.07 -3.46 -1.02
C ASN A 234 -8.90 -3.14 0.23
N TRP A 235 -8.42 -2.20 1.04
CA TRP A 235 -9.18 -1.74 2.20
C TRP A 235 -10.50 -1.08 1.81
N ALA A 236 -10.48 -0.14 0.86
CA ALA A 236 -11.67 0.59 0.42
C ALA A 236 -12.75 -0.35 -0.11
N ALA A 237 -12.38 -1.34 -0.92
CA ALA A 237 -13.31 -2.30 -1.47
C ALA A 237 -13.90 -3.24 -0.42
N GLN A 238 -13.18 -3.52 0.67
CA GLN A 238 -13.67 -4.39 1.74
C GLN A 238 -14.46 -3.67 2.83
N CYS A 239 -14.15 -2.41 3.11
CA CYS A 239 -14.67 -1.71 4.30
C CYS A 239 -15.08 -0.25 4.07
N GLY A 240 -14.89 0.29 2.87
CA GLY A 240 -14.90 1.72 2.63
C GLY A 240 -13.68 2.42 3.26
N LEU A 241 -13.59 3.74 3.10
CA LEU A 241 -12.55 4.56 3.72
C LEU A 241 -13.13 5.47 4.80
N PRO A 242 -12.45 5.66 5.95
CA PRO A 242 -12.84 6.66 6.93
C PRO A 242 -12.89 8.07 6.32
N LYS A 243 -13.79 8.93 6.82
CA LYS A 243 -14.00 10.32 6.33
C LYS A 243 -12.69 11.08 6.10
N GLY A 244 -11.81 11.09 7.10
CA GLY A 244 -10.50 11.78 7.03
C GLY A 244 -9.62 11.27 5.89
N THR A 245 -9.50 9.94 5.75
CA THR A 245 -8.74 9.29 4.69
C THR A 245 -9.35 9.55 3.31
N THR A 246 -10.68 9.47 3.17
CA THR A 246 -11.37 9.77 1.90
C THR A 246 -11.09 11.19 1.44
N VAL A 247 -11.22 12.18 2.34
CA VAL A 247 -10.91 13.58 2.06
C VAL A 247 -9.44 13.76 1.65
N LYS A 248 -8.53 13.07 2.34
CA LYS A 248 -7.10 13.11 2.04
C LYS A 248 -6.79 12.54 0.66
N LEU A 249 -7.39 11.40 0.32
CA LEU A 249 -7.28 10.76 -0.99
C LEU A 249 -7.82 11.66 -2.12
N ILE A 250 -8.98 12.30 -1.90
CA ILE A 250 -9.55 13.26 -2.86
C ILE A 250 -8.56 14.41 -3.09
N ARG A 251 -8.01 15.00 -2.03
CA ARG A 251 -7.03 16.10 -2.15
C ARG A 251 -5.73 15.66 -2.82
N TYR A 252 -5.34 14.40 -2.66
CA TYR A 252 -4.20 13.82 -3.37
C TYR A 252 -4.50 13.73 -4.88
N LEU A 253 -5.62 13.11 -5.25
CA LEU A 253 -6.03 12.96 -6.65
C LEU A 253 -6.29 14.31 -7.34
N ALA A 254 -6.81 15.31 -6.62
CA ALA A 254 -7.03 16.66 -7.15
C ALA A 254 -5.74 17.37 -7.60
N LYS A 255 -4.58 16.98 -7.07
CA LYS A 255 -3.26 17.52 -7.45
C LYS A 255 -2.61 16.75 -8.60
N TYR A 256 -3.21 15.66 -9.06
CA TYR A 256 -2.63 14.82 -10.09
C TYR A 256 -2.47 15.57 -11.41
N LYS A 257 -1.26 15.49 -11.97
CA LYS A 257 -0.94 15.95 -13.32
C LYS A 257 -0.54 14.73 -14.12
N SER A 258 -1.11 14.56 -15.32
CA SER A 258 -0.74 13.44 -16.16
C SER A 258 0.76 13.48 -16.45
N THR A 259 1.44 12.43 -16.04
CA THR A 259 2.86 12.20 -16.28
C THR A 259 3.10 11.36 -17.53
N VAL A 260 2.02 10.84 -18.13
CA VAL A 260 2.07 9.97 -19.29
C VAL A 260 2.03 10.83 -20.56
N SER A 261 3.02 10.67 -21.43
CA SER A 261 3.14 11.45 -22.67
C SER A 261 1.98 11.24 -23.64
N SER A 262 1.26 10.12 -23.54
CA SER A 262 0.04 9.84 -24.30
C SER A 262 -1.23 10.50 -23.75
N GLY A 263 -1.15 11.19 -22.60
CA GLY A 263 -2.32 11.68 -21.87
C GLY A 263 -3.04 10.61 -21.05
N GLY A 264 -2.47 9.41 -20.95
CA GLY A 264 -2.97 8.31 -20.12
C GLY A 264 -2.84 8.54 -18.61
N ILE A 265 -3.29 7.54 -17.86
CA ILE A 265 -3.24 7.46 -16.40
C ILE A 265 -2.30 6.32 -15.98
N ASP A 266 -1.39 6.60 -15.05
CA ASP A 266 -0.47 5.60 -14.49
C ASP A 266 -1.18 4.65 -13.51
N ASN A 267 -0.53 3.51 -13.24
CA ASN A 267 -1.12 2.42 -12.46
C ASN A 267 -1.39 2.81 -10.99
N VAL A 268 -0.57 3.68 -10.41
CA VAL A 268 -0.76 4.18 -9.05
C VAL A 268 -2.04 5.01 -9.00
N THR A 269 -2.17 5.97 -9.91
CA THR A 269 -3.34 6.84 -9.99
C THR A 269 -4.61 6.06 -10.31
N LEU A 270 -4.55 5.07 -11.21
CA LEU A 270 -5.68 4.19 -11.48
C LEU A 270 -6.12 3.47 -10.21
N ALA A 271 -5.20 2.82 -9.49
CA ALA A 271 -5.51 2.10 -8.25
C ALA A 271 -6.12 3.01 -7.18
N LEU A 272 -5.64 4.24 -7.04
CA LEU A 272 -6.19 5.24 -6.12
C LEU A 272 -7.58 5.73 -6.54
N GLN A 273 -7.82 5.93 -7.85
CA GLN A 273 -9.14 6.26 -8.36
C GLN A 273 -10.12 5.12 -8.05
N MET A 274 -9.71 3.86 -8.27
CA MET A 274 -10.51 2.70 -7.92
C MET A 274 -10.77 2.61 -6.41
N ALA A 275 -9.78 2.92 -5.57
CA ALA A 275 -9.96 2.99 -4.12
C ALA A 275 -11.04 4.02 -3.74
N LEU A 276 -11.02 5.22 -4.33
CA LEU A 276 -12.05 6.23 -4.10
C LEU A 276 -13.43 5.77 -4.60
N MET A 277 -13.51 5.18 -5.78
CA MET A 277 -14.78 4.69 -6.35
C MET A 277 -15.42 3.57 -5.52
N TYR A 278 -14.60 2.73 -4.88
CA TYR A 278 -15.06 1.70 -3.95
C TYR A 278 -15.38 2.25 -2.56
N ALA A 279 -14.65 3.27 -2.10
CA ALA A 279 -14.94 3.95 -0.84
C ALA A 279 -16.32 4.62 -0.82
N LEU A 280 -16.82 4.99 -2.00
CA LEU A 280 -18.12 5.60 -2.23
C LEU A 280 -19.17 4.60 -2.74
N ASP A 281 -18.83 3.31 -2.92
CA ASP A 281 -19.74 2.34 -3.50
C ASP A 281 -20.85 1.92 -2.52
N MET A 282 -22.10 2.15 -2.92
CA MET A 282 -23.31 1.78 -2.18
C MET A 282 -24.15 0.71 -2.90
N SER A 283 -23.71 0.24 -4.07
CA SER A 283 -24.44 -0.74 -4.90
C SER A 283 -24.64 -2.09 -4.20
N VAL A 284 -23.89 -2.37 -3.12
CA VAL A 284 -24.04 -3.59 -2.32
C VAL A 284 -25.47 -3.74 -1.75
N ILE A 285 -26.20 -2.64 -1.53
CA ILE A 285 -27.62 -2.66 -1.10
C ILE A 285 -28.47 -3.47 -2.07
N GLN A 286 -28.18 -3.36 -3.37
CA GLN A 286 -28.99 -3.97 -4.43
C GLN A 286 -28.46 -5.37 -4.81
N ARG A 287 -27.19 -5.65 -4.50
CA ARG A 287 -26.50 -6.88 -4.95
C ARG A 287 -26.54 -8.03 -3.95
N ARG A 288 -26.80 -7.76 -2.67
CA ARG A 288 -26.75 -8.76 -1.59
C ARG A 288 -28.04 -8.77 -0.78
N GLU A 289 -28.46 -9.97 -0.36
CA GLU A 289 -29.59 -10.14 0.57
C GLU A 289 -29.34 -9.46 1.92
N ASP A 290 -28.10 -9.51 2.41
CA ASP A 290 -27.64 -8.82 3.63
C ASP A 290 -27.11 -7.40 3.37
N GLY A 291 -27.35 -6.84 2.18
CA GLY A 291 -26.78 -5.58 1.71
C GLY A 291 -27.07 -4.39 2.64
N GLU A 292 -28.29 -4.32 3.19
CA GLU A 292 -28.68 -3.28 4.15
C GLU A 292 -27.85 -3.31 5.44
N ASP A 293 -27.54 -4.49 5.97
CA ASP A 293 -26.75 -4.63 7.21
C ASP A 293 -25.25 -4.46 6.96
N VAL A 294 -24.78 -4.79 5.76
CA VAL A 294 -23.42 -4.47 5.31
C VAL A 294 -23.24 -2.95 5.22
N VAL A 295 -24.16 -2.25 4.57
CA VAL A 295 -24.06 -0.80 4.36
C VAL A 295 -24.05 0.02 5.65
N LYS A 296 -24.84 -0.36 6.67
CA LYS A 296 -24.83 0.33 7.98
C LYS A 296 -23.45 0.37 8.65
N ARG A 297 -22.55 -0.55 8.28
CA ARG A 297 -21.18 -0.62 8.79
C ARG A 297 -20.20 0.26 8.02
N LEU A 298 -20.56 0.68 6.81
CA LEU A 298 -19.69 1.48 5.95
C LEU A 298 -19.55 2.93 6.47
N PRO A 299 -18.37 3.55 6.36
CA PRO A 299 -18.13 4.90 6.83
C PRO A 299 -19.10 5.95 6.27
N MET A 300 -19.52 5.80 5.01
CA MET A 300 -20.44 6.73 4.33
C MET A 300 -21.80 6.85 5.02
N VAL A 301 -22.26 5.78 5.68
CA VAL A 301 -23.53 5.75 6.42
C VAL A 301 -23.31 5.92 7.93
N ARG A 302 -22.23 5.35 8.46
CA ARG A 302 -21.94 5.37 9.90
C ARG A 302 -21.54 6.76 10.41
N ASP A 303 -20.85 7.55 9.60
CA ASP A 303 -20.43 8.92 9.95
C ASP A 303 -21.41 9.93 9.33
N GLY A 304 -22.21 10.58 10.17
CA GLY A 304 -23.28 11.49 9.75
C GLY A 304 -22.81 12.74 8.99
N GLU A 305 -21.52 13.10 9.08
CA GLU A 305 -20.92 14.23 8.37
C GLU A 305 -20.13 13.80 7.12
N PHE A 306 -20.05 12.49 6.84
CA PHE A 306 -19.23 11.97 5.75
C PHE A 306 -19.61 12.58 4.40
N ILE A 307 -20.89 12.51 4.05
CA ILE A 307 -21.40 12.96 2.75
C ILE A 307 -21.13 14.45 2.55
N GLU A 308 -21.50 15.29 3.52
CA GLU A 308 -21.31 16.75 3.44
C GLU A 308 -19.82 17.12 3.27
N THR A 309 -18.94 16.49 4.05
CA THR A 309 -17.50 16.74 3.97
C THR A 309 -16.91 16.30 2.63
N VAL A 310 -17.34 15.14 2.11
CA VAL A 310 -16.89 14.63 0.81
C VAL A 310 -17.40 15.51 -0.33
N MET A 311 -18.67 15.93 -0.29
CA MET A 311 -19.25 16.88 -1.26
C MET A 311 -18.44 18.17 -1.31
N GLU A 312 -18.17 18.78 -0.15
CA GLU A 312 -17.36 20.01 -0.06
C GLU A 312 -15.95 19.78 -0.64
N THR A 313 -15.33 18.65 -0.32
CA THR A 313 -13.97 18.34 -0.80
C THR A 313 -13.93 18.11 -2.32
N LEU A 314 -14.94 17.46 -2.90
CA LEU A 314 -15.05 17.23 -4.35
C LEU A 314 -15.31 18.54 -5.13
N SER A 315 -15.87 19.56 -4.47
CA SER A 315 -16.15 20.87 -5.08
C SER A 315 -14.88 21.70 -5.36
N ALA A 316 -13.74 21.33 -4.77
CA ALA A 316 -12.46 21.97 -5.00
C ALA A 316 -12.02 21.89 -6.48
N SER A 317 -11.05 22.72 -6.87
CA SER A 317 -10.43 22.65 -8.19
C SER A 317 -9.51 21.44 -8.32
N TRP A 318 -9.59 20.73 -9.45
CA TRP A 318 -8.72 19.61 -9.78
C TRP A 318 -7.82 19.95 -10.96
N GLU A 319 -6.57 19.52 -10.90
CA GLU A 319 -5.62 19.63 -12.02
C GLU A 319 -6.02 18.68 -13.17
N CYS A 320 -6.67 17.56 -12.85
CA CYS A 320 -7.26 16.63 -13.81
C CYS A 320 -8.78 16.58 -13.65
N GLU A 321 -9.49 17.34 -14.48
CA GLU A 321 -10.96 17.42 -14.44
C GLU A 321 -11.63 16.06 -14.75
N GLY A 322 -10.96 15.20 -15.51
CA GLY A 322 -11.46 13.85 -15.80
C GLY A 322 -11.57 12.96 -14.54
N LEU A 323 -10.54 12.98 -13.68
CA LEU A 323 -10.58 12.25 -12.41
C LEU A 323 -11.69 12.80 -11.50
N ARG A 324 -11.82 14.13 -11.43
CA ARG A 324 -12.91 14.79 -10.70
C ARG A 324 -14.27 14.32 -11.20
N SER A 325 -14.46 14.32 -12.51
CA SER A 325 -15.72 13.94 -13.15
C SER A 325 -16.10 12.49 -12.84
N VAL A 326 -15.14 11.56 -12.86
CA VAL A 326 -15.40 10.16 -12.46
C VAL A 326 -15.75 10.06 -10.98
N SER A 327 -15.09 10.82 -10.10
CA SER A 327 -15.40 10.86 -8.67
C SER A 327 -16.79 11.45 -8.39
N LEU A 328 -17.16 12.54 -9.07
CA LEU A 328 -18.48 13.15 -8.98
C LEU A 328 -19.56 12.19 -9.46
N PHE A 329 -19.37 11.55 -10.62
CA PHE A 329 -20.31 10.58 -11.18
C PHE A 329 -20.52 9.41 -10.22
N THR A 330 -19.43 8.81 -9.75
CA THR A 330 -19.46 7.71 -8.78
C THR A 330 -20.22 8.10 -7.51
N PHE A 331 -19.98 9.30 -7.00
CA PHE A 331 -20.64 9.77 -5.79
C PHE A 331 -22.12 10.08 -6.02
N GLY A 332 -22.48 10.68 -7.15
CA GLY A 332 -23.87 10.93 -7.53
C GLY A 332 -24.70 9.64 -7.55
N LEU A 333 -24.18 8.57 -8.16
CA LEU A 333 -24.84 7.25 -8.18
C LEU A 333 -24.98 6.66 -6.77
N ALA A 334 -23.97 6.84 -5.91
CA ALA A 334 -24.02 6.40 -4.52
C ALA A 334 -25.10 7.13 -3.72
N ILE A 335 -25.25 8.45 -3.93
CA ILE A 335 -26.30 9.26 -3.31
C ILE A 335 -27.68 8.86 -3.83
N ALA A 336 -27.83 8.64 -5.14
CA ALA A 336 -29.08 8.13 -5.73
C ALA A 336 -29.48 6.79 -5.11
N THR A 337 -28.51 5.87 -4.95
CA THR A 337 -28.72 4.56 -4.32
C THR A 337 -29.18 4.71 -2.86
N LEU A 338 -28.56 5.61 -2.08
CA LEU A 338 -28.97 5.88 -0.71
C LEU A 338 -30.34 6.55 -0.60
N ARG A 339 -30.69 7.42 -1.55
CA ARG A 339 -32.00 8.09 -1.61
C ARG A 339 -33.13 7.10 -1.85
N LEU A 340 -32.87 6.05 -2.63
CA LEU A 340 -33.82 4.95 -2.90
C LEU A 340 -33.84 3.88 -1.79
N ALA A 341 -32.86 3.88 -0.89
CA ALA A 341 -32.79 2.95 0.22
C ALA A 341 -33.86 3.24 1.30
N PRO A 342 -34.20 2.25 2.16
CA PRO A 342 -35.15 2.46 3.26
C PRO A 342 -34.78 3.65 4.15
N GLN A 343 -35.76 4.46 4.58
CA GLN A 343 -35.52 5.73 5.28
C GLN A 343 -34.77 5.62 6.62
N ASN A 344 -34.67 4.42 7.20
CA ASN A 344 -33.89 4.16 8.40
C ASN A 344 -32.39 3.94 8.12
N MET A 345 -31.96 3.86 6.85
CA MET A 345 -30.55 3.64 6.49
C MET A 345 -29.71 4.89 6.69
N TYR A 346 -30.24 6.06 6.32
CA TYR A 346 -29.55 7.33 6.48
C TYR A 346 -30.48 8.35 7.14
N SER A 347 -30.10 8.81 8.33
CA SER A 347 -30.96 9.66 9.16
C SER A 347 -31.20 11.07 8.60
N ASN A 348 -30.37 11.51 7.64
CA ASN A 348 -30.38 12.87 7.11
C ASN A 348 -30.75 12.93 5.63
N THR A 349 -31.71 12.11 5.15
CA THR A 349 -32.11 12.05 3.73
C THR A 349 -32.41 13.42 3.13
N ALA A 350 -32.96 14.36 3.93
CA ALA A 350 -33.22 15.73 3.49
C ALA A 350 -31.98 16.49 2.96
N ARG A 351 -30.77 16.16 3.45
CA ARG A 351 -29.52 16.82 3.04
C ARG A 351 -29.00 16.34 1.68
N ILE A 352 -29.48 15.20 1.20
CA ILE A 352 -29.02 14.58 -0.04
C ILE A 352 -30.06 14.65 -1.16
N ILE A 353 -31.21 15.28 -0.90
CA ILE A 353 -32.25 15.53 -1.91
C ILE A 353 -31.66 16.36 -3.04
N ASP A 354 -31.89 15.90 -4.28
CA ASP A 354 -31.46 16.49 -5.55
C ASP A 354 -29.93 16.64 -5.72
N GLN A 355 -29.12 16.19 -4.74
CA GLN A 355 -27.66 16.26 -4.82
C GLN A 355 -27.11 15.23 -5.81
N ASP A 356 -27.76 14.08 -5.96
CA ASP A 356 -27.42 13.08 -6.97
C ASP A 356 -27.47 13.67 -8.38
N GLU A 357 -28.56 14.36 -8.74
CA GLU A 357 -28.72 14.98 -10.06
C GLU A 357 -27.64 16.04 -10.33
N LEU A 358 -27.38 16.92 -9.35
CA LEU A 358 -26.34 17.96 -9.47
C LEU A 358 -24.94 17.38 -9.68
N LEU A 359 -24.59 16.31 -8.95
CA LEU A 359 -23.29 15.66 -9.07
C LEU A 359 -23.12 14.95 -10.42
N VAL A 360 -24.16 14.26 -10.88
CA VAL A 360 -24.16 13.57 -12.17
C VAL A 360 -24.09 14.58 -13.33
N ASP A 361 -24.87 15.65 -13.29
CA ASP A 361 -24.84 16.70 -14.31
C ASP A 361 -23.46 17.38 -14.39
N ALA A 362 -22.86 17.69 -13.23
CA ALA A 362 -21.51 18.25 -13.19
C ALA A 362 -20.47 17.29 -13.79
N ALA A 363 -20.58 15.99 -13.54
CA ALA A 363 -19.70 14.99 -14.13
C ALA A 363 -19.87 14.86 -15.65
N ILE A 364 -21.10 14.92 -16.15
CA ILE A 364 -21.40 14.90 -17.59
C ILE A 364 -20.82 16.15 -18.26
N GLN A 365 -21.00 17.33 -17.66
CA GLN A 365 -20.39 18.58 -18.14
C GLN A 365 -18.86 18.51 -18.14
N GLY A 366 -18.27 17.82 -17.15
CA GLY A 366 -16.84 17.50 -17.07
C GLY A 366 -16.37 16.42 -18.05
N ARG A 367 -17.27 15.92 -18.93
CA ARG A 367 -17.00 14.89 -19.96
C ARG A 367 -16.50 13.57 -19.37
N VAL A 368 -17.16 13.11 -18.29
CA VAL A 368 -16.83 11.84 -17.61
C VAL A 368 -16.69 10.65 -18.58
N PHE A 369 -17.59 10.52 -19.56
CA PHE A 369 -17.57 9.40 -20.51
C PHE A 369 -16.40 9.45 -21.49
N ASP A 370 -16.03 10.64 -21.96
CA ASP A 370 -14.83 10.81 -22.80
C ASP A 370 -13.58 10.41 -22.02
N PHE A 371 -13.48 10.86 -20.76
CA PHE A 371 -12.33 10.52 -19.92
C PHE A 371 -12.28 9.02 -19.60
N ILE A 372 -13.41 8.39 -19.31
CA ILE A 372 -13.44 6.94 -19.11
C ILE A 372 -12.95 6.24 -20.37
N HIS A 373 -13.50 6.58 -21.53
CA HIS A 373 -13.22 5.89 -22.78
C HIS A 373 -11.79 6.09 -23.28
N TYR A 374 -11.32 7.34 -23.33
CA TYR A 374 -10.03 7.69 -23.94
C TYR A 374 -8.86 7.72 -22.95
N THR A 375 -9.10 7.55 -21.64
CA THR A 375 -8.03 7.61 -20.62
C THR A 375 -8.05 6.43 -19.68
N LEU A 376 -9.16 6.15 -18.98
CA LEU A 376 -9.18 5.05 -18.01
C LEU A 376 -9.14 3.67 -18.68
N LEU A 377 -9.96 3.46 -19.73
CA LEU A 377 -10.03 2.18 -20.44
C LEU A 377 -8.79 1.87 -21.28
N GLU A 378 -7.91 2.84 -21.52
CA GLU A 378 -6.62 2.61 -22.20
C GLU A 378 -5.59 1.95 -21.27
N ASN A 379 -5.82 1.94 -19.95
CA ASN A 379 -4.93 1.29 -19.01
C ASN A 379 -5.27 -0.22 -18.88
N GLU A 380 -4.40 -1.08 -19.42
CA GLU A 380 -4.59 -2.54 -19.43
C GLU A 380 -4.78 -3.18 -18.03
N VAL A 381 -4.26 -2.55 -16.97
CA VAL A 381 -4.41 -3.07 -15.59
C VAL A 381 -5.89 -3.16 -15.21
N LEU A 382 -6.72 -2.26 -15.73
CA LEU A 382 -8.18 -2.26 -15.50
C LEU A 382 -8.82 -3.60 -15.89
N PHE A 383 -8.37 -4.22 -16.98
CA PHE A 383 -8.90 -5.50 -17.47
C PHE A 383 -8.22 -6.72 -16.85
N ARG A 384 -7.02 -6.55 -16.29
CA ARG A 384 -6.30 -7.63 -15.59
C ARG A 384 -6.75 -7.78 -14.13
N THR A 385 -7.28 -6.72 -13.55
CA THR A 385 -7.79 -6.72 -12.18
C THR A 385 -9.32 -6.87 -12.19
N GLU A 386 -9.81 -8.06 -11.83
CA GLU A 386 -11.25 -8.42 -11.86
C GLU A 386 -12.16 -7.37 -11.22
N PHE A 387 -11.78 -6.87 -10.03
CA PHE A 387 -12.58 -5.89 -9.30
C PHE A 387 -12.53 -4.49 -9.93
N TYR A 388 -11.50 -4.16 -10.72
CA TYR A 388 -11.49 -2.90 -11.46
C TYR A 388 -12.51 -2.95 -12.59
N TYR A 389 -12.42 -4.00 -13.41
CA TYR A 389 -13.38 -4.26 -14.47
C TYR A 389 -14.83 -4.33 -13.96
N ARG A 390 -15.08 -5.05 -12.86
CA ARG A 390 -16.42 -5.14 -12.25
C ARG A 390 -16.94 -3.79 -11.80
N ARG A 391 -16.13 -2.97 -11.16
CA ARG A 391 -16.57 -1.64 -10.70
C ARG A 391 -16.94 -0.73 -11.85
N MET A 392 -16.18 -0.78 -12.95
CA MET A 392 -16.51 -0.04 -14.17
C MET A 392 -17.82 -0.53 -14.78
N HIS A 393 -18.03 -1.85 -14.85
CA HIS A 393 -19.30 -2.40 -15.33
C HIS A 393 -20.48 -1.92 -14.47
N VAL A 394 -20.35 -2.01 -13.14
CA VAL A 394 -21.37 -1.51 -12.19
C VAL A 394 -21.62 -0.02 -12.40
N LEU A 395 -20.57 0.78 -12.63
CA LEU A 395 -20.72 2.23 -12.89
C LEU A 395 -21.55 2.55 -14.14
N PHE A 396 -21.60 1.66 -15.13
CA PHE A 396 -22.37 1.85 -16.36
C PHE A 396 -23.77 1.25 -16.30
N THR A 397 -23.98 0.26 -15.44
CA THR A 397 -25.28 -0.42 -15.32
C THR A 397 -26.18 0.16 -14.24
N ASP A 398 -25.57 0.73 -13.19
CA ASP A 398 -26.25 1.54 -12.18
C ASP A 398 -26.60 2.92 -12.76
#